data_AF-A0A9D7DDI3-F1
#
_entry.id   AF-A0A9D7DDI3-F1
#
_cell.length_a   1.000
_cell.length_b   1.000
_cell.length_c   1.000
_cell.angle_alpha   90.00
_cell.angle_beta   90.00
_cell.angle_gamma   90.00
#
_symmetry.space_group_name_H-M   'P 1'
#
loop_
_entity.id
_entity.type
_entity.pdbx_description
1 polymer ?
#
loop_
_entity_poly.entity_id
_entity_poly.type
_entity_poly.pdbx_seq_one_letter_code
_entity_poly.pdbx_strand_id
1 'polypeptide(L)'
;MRFLPHEHAAITTALRRHDIDPVLVLFVKRRGRLHVEVPGRGDAFVFFRGKSTRLDEHGRWQDSVRYFIGMGRTAPCAWEQVLAEFENWLTIGGRA
;
A
#
# COMPACT_ATOMS: atom_id res chain seq x y z
N MET A 1 5.01 11.99 -2.79
CA MET A 1 4.95 10.51 -2.83
C MET A 1 3.67 10.12 -3.52
N ARG A 2 3.80 9.56 -4.72
CA ARG A 2 2.73 8.94 -5.50
C ARG A 2 2.94 7.43 -5.44
N PHE A 3 1.93 6.63 -5.80
CA PHE A 3 2.13 5.20 -6.03
C PHE A 3 3.25 4.96 -7.05
N LEU A 4 4.08 3.96 -6.79
CA LEU A 4 5.03 3.45 -7.78
C LEU A 4 4.26 2.60 -8.81
N PRO A 5 4.77 2.45 -10.03
CA PRO A 5 4.09 1.70 -11.08
C PRO A 5 3.72 0.27 -10.67
N HIS A 6 4.63 -0.45 -9.98
CA HIS A 6 4.37 -1.83 -9.54
C HIS A 6 3.30 -1.90 -8.45
N GLU A 7 3.24 -0.91 -7.56
CA GLU A 7 2.22 -0.86 -6.51
C GLU A 7 0.85 -0.61 -7.10
N HIS A 8 0.76 0.37 -7.99
CA HIS A 8 -0.47 0.70 -8.68
C HIS A 8 -0.98 -0.50 -9.48
N ALA A 9 -0.09 -1.16 -10.23
CA ALA A 9 -0.44 -2.35 -11.01
C ALA A 9 -0.93 -3.50 -10.11
N ALA A 10 -0.22 -3.80 -9.02
CA ALA A 10 -0.60 -4.87 -8.10
C ALA A 10 -1.93 -4.59 -7.38
N ILE A 11 -2.15 -3.36 -6.90
CA ILE A 11 -3.42 -2.98 -6.27
C ILE A 11 -4.56 -3.03 -7.28
N THR A 12 -4.36 -2.53 -8.50
CA THR A 12 -5.35 -2.60 -9.59
C THR A 12 -5.72 -4.04 -9.92
N THR A 13 -4.73 -4.94 -9.97
CA THR A 13 -4.96 -6.37 -10.20
C THR A 13 -5.75 -7.01 -9.06
N ALA A 14 -5.42 -6.69 -7.81
CA ALA A 14 -6.18 -7.17 -6.65
C ALA A 14 -7.63 -6.66 -6.67
N LEU A 15 -7.87 -5.37 -6.96
CA LEU A 15 -9.23 -4.83 -7.11
C LEU A 15 -10.06 -5.59 -8.15
N ARG A 16 -9.48 -5.81 -9.34
CA ARG A 16 -10.14 -6.57 -10.42
C ARG A 16 -10.47 -8.01 -10.04
N ARG A 17 -9.60 -8.67 -9.27
CA ARG A 17 -9.85 -10.03 -8.75
C ARG A 17 -11.01 -10.12 -7.76
N HIS A 18 -11.38 -8.99 -7.16
CA HIS A 18 -12.52 -8.85 -6.27
C HIS A 18 -13.72 -8.16 -6.95
N ASP A 19 -13.74 -8.15 -8.29
CA ASP A 19 -14.81 -7.54 -9.10
C ASP A 19 -15.05 -6.04 -8.82
N ILE A 20 -14.03 -5.34 -8.30
CA ILE A 20 -14.07 -3.90 -8.08
C ILE A 20 -13.42 -3.20 -9.28
N ASP A 21 -14.18 -2.33 -9.96
CA ASP A 21 -13.65 -1.51 -11.04
C ASP A 21 -12.64 -0.48 -10.48
N PRO A 22 -11.34 -0.56 -10.85
CA PRO A 22 -10.33 0.36 -10.37
C PRO A 22 -10.58 1.83 -10.76
N VAL A 23 -11.40 2.10 -11.78
CA VAL A 23 -11.76 3.47 -12.19
C VAL A 23 -12.61 4.17 -11.13
N LEU A 24 -13.36 3.40 -10.33
CA LEU A 24 -14.21 3.91 -9.26
C LEU A 24 -13.43 4.08 -7.95
N VAL A 25 -12.23 3.50 -7.84
CA VAL A 25 -11.41 3.53 -6.64
C VAL A 25 -10.56 4.77 -6.60
N LEU A 26 -10.59 5.48 -5.46
CA LEU A 26 -9.84 6.70 -5.28
C LEU A 26 -8.49 6.41 -4.62
N PHE A 27 -7.42 6.74 -5.34
CA PHE A 27 -6.03 6.64 -4.87
C PHE A 27 -5.54 8.02 -4.39
N VAL A 28 -5.46 8.22 -3.06
CA VAL A 28 -5.12 9.53 -2.48
C VAL A 28 -3.82 9.48 -1.69
N LYS A 29 -3.04 10.55 -1.76
CA LYS A 29 -1.95 10.78 -0.81
C LYS A 29 -2.42 11.74 0.29
N ARG A 30 -2.44 11.31 1.55
CA ARG A 30 -2.76 12.17 2.71
C ARG A 30 -1.67 12.08 3.78
N ARG A 31 -1.11 13.23 4.20
CA ARG A 31 -0.08 13.32 5.26
C ARG A 31 1.09 12.33 5.12
N GLY A 32 1.55 12.11 3.88
CA GLY A 32 2.66 11.19 3.57
C GLY A 32 2.26 9.72 3.47
N ARG A 33 0.97 9.40 3.60
CA ARG A 33 0.40 8.07 3.44
C ARG A 33 -0.32 7.94 2.10
N LEU A 34 -0.43 6.71 1.63
CA LEU A 34 -1.18 6.30 0.46
C LEU A 34 -2.46 5.64 0.95
N HIS A 35 -3.59 6.12 0.42
CA HIS A 35 -4.93 5.69 0.73
C HIS A 35 -5.54 5.07 -0.52
N VAL A 36 -6.24 3.95 -0.34
CA VAL A 36 -7.09 3.33 -1.36
C VAL A 36 -8.51 3.35 -0.80
N GLU A 37 -9.36 4.16 -1.41
CA GLU A 37 -10.76 4.39 -1.00
C GLU A 37 -11.68 3.71 -2.01
N VAL A 38 -12.39 2.67 -1.58
CA VAL A 38 -13.33 1.91 -2.41
C VAL A 38 -14.75 2.45 -2.18
N PRO A 39 -15.54 2.74 -3.23
CA PRO A 39 -16.90 3.23 -3.08
C PRO A 39 -17.77 2.30 -2.23
N GLY A 40 -18.64 2.90 -1.41
CA GLY A 40 -19.52 2.15 -0.51
C GLY A 40 -18.85 1.67 0.79
N ARG A 41 -17.53 1.79 0.93
CA ARG A 41 -16.83 1.49 2.18
C ARG A 41 -16.62 2.75 3.02
N GLY A 42 -16.90 2.64 4.33
CA GLY A 42 -16.69 3.72 5.30
C GLY A 42 -15.22 3.87 5.74
N ASP A 43 -14.37 2.94 5.35
CA ASP A 43 -12.95 2.89 5.68
C ASP A 43 -12.07 2.92 4.43
N ALA A 44 -10.78 3.22 4.61
CA ALA A 44 -9.78 3.23 3.56
C ALA A 44 -8.64 2.30 3.93
N PHE A 45 -8.08 1.59 2.94
CA PHE A 45 -6.82 0.92 3.15
C PHE A 45 -5.68 1.93 3.11
N VAL A 46 -4.83 1.92 4.13
CA VAL A 46 -3.77 2.92 4.30
C VAL A 46 -2.43 2.23 4.45
N PHE A 47 -1.43 2.71 3.72
CA PHE A 47 -0.04 2.32 3.91
C PHE A 47 0.91 3.48 3.60
N PHE A 48 2.18 3.35 3.93
CA PHE A 48 3.20 4.30 3.47
C PHE A 48 4.55 3.61 3.26
N ARG A 49 5.39 4.21 2.41
CA ARG A 49 6.79 3.78 2.21
C ARG A 49 7.75 4.70 2.96
N GLY A 50 8.77 4.11 3.57
CA GLY A 50 10.01 4.78 3.94
C GLY A 50 11.09 4.43 2.92
N LYS A 51 11.90 5.42 2.53
CA LYS A 51 13.16 5.19 1.82
C LYS A 51 14.29 5.49 2.78
N SER A 52 15.28 4.61 2.86
CA SER A 52 16.52 4.86 3.59
C SER A 52 17.71 4.52 2.75
N THR A 53 18.67 5.44 2.73
CA THR A 53 19.98 5.26 2.12
C THR A 53 20.98 5.10 3.26
N ARG A 54 21.75 4.02 3.24
CA ARG A 54 22.76 3.72 4.27
C ARG A 54 24.05 3.24 3.62
N LEU A 55 25.18 3.52 4.26
CA LEU A 55 26.45 2.91 3.89
C LEU A 55 26.47 1.47 4.41
N ASP A 56 26.85 0.52 3.56
CA ASP A 56 27.18 -0.84 4.03
C ASP A 56 28.58 -0.89 4.65
N GLU A 57 28.93 -2.05 5.21
CA GLU A 57 30.24 -2.30 5.84
C GLU A 57 31.43 -2.13 4.87
N HIS A 58 31.16 -2.11 3.56
CA HIS A 58 32.16 -1.96 2.49
C HIS A 58 32.22 -0.53 1.94
N GLY A 59 31.55 0.42 2.60
CA GLY A 59 31.53 1.82 2.17
C GLY A 59 30.63 2.11 0.96
N ARG A 60 29.76 1.18 0.57
CA ARG A 60 28.86 1.36 -0.58
C ARG A 60 27.50 1.86 -0.12
N TRP A 61 26.93 2.78 -0.90
CA TRP A 61 25.56 3.24 -0.68
C TRP A 61 24.56 2.14 -1.03
N GLN A 62 23.67 1.86 -0.09
CA GLN A 62 22.55 0.93 -0.24
C GLN A 62 21.25 1.67 -0.02
N ASP A 63 20.39 1.63 -1.04
CA ASP A 63 19.01 2.11 -0.94
C ASP A 63 18.09 0.97 -0.50
N SER A 64 17.22 1.27 0.45
CA SER A 64 16.21 0.33 0.94
C SER A 64 14.84 1.00 1.01
N VAL A 65 13.81 0.23 0.69
CA VAL A 65 12.42 0.62 0.83
C VAL A 65 11.79 -0.24 1.90
N ARG A 66 11.06 0.39 2.82
CA ARG A 66 10.27 -0.30 3.84
C ARG A 66 8.83 0.15 3.74
N TYR A 67 7.89 -0.77 3.92
CA TYR A 67 6.48 -0.46 3.95
C TYR A 67 5.94 -0.52 5.37
N PHE A 68 4.80 0.13 5.58
CA PHE A 68 4.12 0.17 6.86
C PHE A 68 2.62 0.28 6.58
N ILE A 69 1.83 -0.50 7.30
CA ILE A 69 0.38 -0.60 7.10
C ILE A 69 -0.34 0.17 8.22
N GLY A 70 -1.45 0.81 7.86
CA GLY A 70 -2.27 1.61 8.75
C GLY A 70 -1.72 3.01 9.02
N MET A 71 -2.04 3.53 10.20
CA MET A 71 -1.81 4.94 10.55
C MET A 71 -0.49 5.20 11.28
N GLY A 72 0.16 4.16 11.81
CA GLY A 72 1.40 4.24 12.60
C GLY A 72 2.64 3.72 11.86
N ARG A 73 3.84 4.07 12.35
CA ARG A 73 5.13 3.57 11.82
C ARG A 73 5.71 2.41 12.65
N THR A 74 4.86 1.57 13.23
CA THR A 74 5.25 0.67 14.31
C THR A 74 6.04 -0.56 13.83
N ALA A 75 5.67 -1.17 12.71
CA ALA A 75 6.37 -2.34 12.18
C ALA A 75 6.63 -2.20 10.66
N PRO A 76 7.91 -2.19 10.22
CA PRO A 76 8.20 -2.25 8.80
C PRO A 76 7.86 -3.64 8.25
N CYS A 77 7.34 -3.68 7.02
CA CYS A 77 6.97 -4.88 6.31
C CYS A 77 7.45 -4.85 4.86
N ALA A 78 7.46 -6.02 4.23
CA ALA A 78 7.72 -6.17 2.80
C ALA A 78 6.48 -5.79 1.97
N TRP A 79 6.66 -5.58 0.67
CA TRP A 79 5.58 -5.21 -0.23
C TRP A 79 4.49 -6.30 -0.31
N GLU A 80 4.91 -7.55 -0.28
CA GLU A 80 4.07 -8.75 -0.35
C GLU A 80 3.08 -8.78 0.82
N GLN A 81 3.51 -8.33 2.00
CA GLN A 81 2.65 -8.23 3.18
C GLN A 81 1.62 -7.10 3.03
N VAL A 82 1.99 -5.97 2.42
CA VAL A 82 1.03 -4.89 2.10
C VAL A 82 -0.07 -5.41 1.17
N LEU A 83 0.33 -6.16 0.13
CA LEU A 83 -0.63 -6.72 -0.83
C LEU A 83 -1.53 -7.77 -0.17
N ALA A 84 -0.98 -8.65 0.66
CA ALA A 84 -1.77 -9.64 1.39
C ALA A 84 -2.79 -8.99 2.34
N GLU A 85 -2.39 -7.96 3.10
CA GLU A 85 -3.32 -7.22 3.96
C GLU A 85 -4.36 -6.43 3.16
N PHE A 86 -3.98 -5.92 1.98
CA PHE A 86 -4.93 -5.27 1.08
C PHE A 86 -6.00 -6.25 0.58
N GLU A 87 -5.60 -7.44 0.11
CA GLU A 87 -6.55 -8.49 -0.32
C GLU A 87 -7.43 -8.98 0.83
N ASN A 88 -6.86 -9.11 2.03
CA ASN A 88 -7.61 -9.44 3.24
C ASN A 88 -8.66 -8.35 3.56
N TRP A 89 -8.25 -7.08 3.49
CA TRP A 89 -9.14 -5.94 3.69
C TRP A 89 -10.29 -5.90 2.66
N LEU A 90 -10.01 -6.22 1.39
CA LEU A 90 -11.04 -6.34 0.36
C LEU A 90 -12.06 -7.43 0.71
N THR A 91 -11.60 -8.57 1.23
CA THR A 91 -12.45 -9.70 1.63
C THR A 91 -13.33 -9.39 2.84
N ILE A 92 -12.76 -8.82 3.91
CA ILE A 92 -13.45 -8.65 5.19
C ILE A 92 -14.56 -7.60 5.12
N GLY A 93 -14.35 -6.51 4.39
CA GLY A 93 -15.37 -5.46 4.24
C GLY A 93 -16.25 -5.58 3.00
N GLY A 94 -16.18 -6.69 2.25
CA GLY A 94 -17.13 -7.03 1.18
C GLY A 94 -18.41 -7.72 1.67
N ARG A 95 -18.58 -7.87 3.00
CA ARG A 95 -19.75 -8.50 3.65
C ARG A 95 -20.71 -7.50 4.31
N ALA A 96 -20.77 -6.26 3.82
CA ALA A 96 -21.75 -5.27 4.27
C ALA A 96 -23.04 -5.35 3.46
#